data_AF-A0A182TA16-F1
#
_entry.id   AF-A0A182TA16-F1
#
_cell.length_a   1.000
_cell.length_b   1.000
_cell.length_c   1.000
_cell.angle_alpha   90.00
_cell.angle_beta   90.00
_cell.angle_gamma   90.00
#
_symmetry.space_group_name_H-M   'P 1'
#
loop_
_entity.id
_entity.type
_entity.pdbx_description
1 polymer ?
#
loop_
_entity_poly.entity_id
_entity_poly.type
_entity_poly.pdbx_seq_one_letter_code
_entity_poly.pdbx_strand_id
1 'polypeptide(L)'
;MSFAGPKDIIAEGDTVVLYLTPALMHTIDAVPQIRNKKNEMIEYVFQTSFGALKVRDLIGVRYGARVQLTKGWAHVLQPNPELWTQTLPHRTQILYTPDISMILYQLEVRPGSIVIESGTGSGSLSHYFLRAIRPSGHLHTFDFHEERVAKAREEFVSHGLGDNVTVRQRDVCEQGFGDELNGVADAVFLDLPAPQLAVPYAAKALKNE
;
A
#
# COMPACT_ATOMS: atom_id res chain seq x y z
N MET A 1 -7.89 10.16 4.03
CA MET A 1 -6.48 9.77 3.91
C MET A 1 -5.99 10.00 2.49
N SER A 2 -4.68 10.19 2.31
CA SER A 2 -4.10 10.70 1.07
C SER A 2 -4.10 9.72 -0.11
N PHE A 3 -4.25 8.40 0.10
CA PHE A 3 -4.47 7.44 -1.00
C PHE A 3 -5.93 7.37 -1.47
N ALA A 4 -6.89 7.88 -0.68
CA ALA A 4 -8.31 7.70 -0.95
C ALA A 4 -8.78 8.48 -2.18
N GLY A 5 -8.10 9.57 -2.56
CA GLY A 5 -8.42 10.38 -3.72
C GLY A 5 -7.58 11.66 -3.75
N PRO A 6 -7.62 12.44 -4.84
CA PRO A 6 -6.82 13.67 -4.99
C PRO A 6 -7.08 14.67 -3.87
N LYS A 7 -6.01 15.31 -3.36
CA LYS A 7 -6.06 16.36 -2.35
C LYS A 7 -5.18 17.53 -2.76
N ASP A 8 -5.62 18.76 -2.49
CA ASP A 8 -4.80 19.94 -2.69
C ASP A 8 -3.87 20.23 -1.52
N ILE A 9 -4.37 20.07 -0.28
CA ILE A 9 -3.69 20.48 0.95
C ILE A 9 -3.41 19.25 1.82
N ILE A 10 -2.20 19.21 2.38
CA ILE A 10 -1.77 18.21 3.36
C ILE A 10 -2.52 18.45 4.67
N ALA A 11 -3.23 17.42 5.14
CA ALA A 11 -3.89 17.41 6.43
C ALA A 11 -3.10 16.58 7.44
N GLU A 12 -3.38 16.79 8.73
CA GLU A 12 -2.81 15.94 9.77
C GLU A 12 -3.21 14.47 9.57
N GLY A 13 -2.25 13.57 9.72
CA GLY A 13 -2.41 12.13 9.52
C GLY A 13 -2.32 11.68 8.06
N ASP A 14 -2.18 12.58 7.09
CA ASP A 14 -1.91 12.16 5.72
C ASP A 14 -0.52 11.53 5.60
N THR A 15 -0.44 10.44 4.85
CA THR A 15 0.82 9.94 4.32
C THR A 15 1.30 10.87 3.20
N VAL A 16 2.57 11.27 3.24
CA VAL A 16 3.20 12.23 2.30
C VAL A 16 4.51 11.66 1.77
N VAL A 17 4.75 11.81 0.47
CA VAL A 17 6.02 11.44 -0.14
C VAL A 17 6.93 12.67 -0.17
N LEU A 18 8.00 12.63 0.62
CA LEU A 18 9.08 13.61 0.61
C LEU A 18 10.05 13.26 -0.52
N TYR A 19 10.00 14.02 -1.61
CA TYR A 19 10.83 13.85 -2.79
C TYR A 19 12.07 14.76 -2.70
N LEU A 20 13.24 14.17 -2.44
CA LEU A 20 14.51 14.92 -2.38
C LEU A 20 15.24 14.84 -3.72
N THR A 21 15.38 13.63 -4.27
CA THR A 21 15.95 13.38 -5.59
C THR A 21 15.23 12.17 -6.23
N PRO A 22 15.41 11.91 -7.53
CA PRO A 22 14.85 10.70 -8.16
C PRO A 22 15.25 9.39 -7.47
N ALA A 23 16.42 9.36 -6.83
CA ALA A 23 16.94 8.19 -6.12
C ALA A 23 16.69 8.22 -4.60
N LEU A 24 16.15 9.33 -4.07
CA LEU A 24 15.94 9.52 -2.65
C LEU A 24 14.57 10.13 -2.38
N MET A 25 13.66 9.24 -2.02
CA MET A 25 12.31 9.57 -1.60
C MET A 25 12.04 8.88 -0.26
N HIS A 26 11.21 9.52 0.56
CA HIS A 26 10.75 8.94 1.81
C HIS A 26 9.25 9.13 1.95
N THR A 27 8.58 8.14 2.52
CA THR A 27 7.21 8.31 2.96
C THR A 27 7.19 8.65 4.44
N ILE A 28 6.44 9.68 4.80
CA ILE A 28 6.28 10.20 6.16
C ILE A 28 4.81 10.47 6.45
N ASP A 29 4.38 10.22 7.68
CA ASP A 29 3.05 10.61 8.13
C ASP A 29 3.09 12.07 8.62
N ALA A 30 2.20 12.91 8.10
CA ALA A 30 2.08 14.32 8.45
C ALA A 30 1.46 14.49 9.84
N VAL A 31 2.21 14.12 10.88
CA VAL A 31 1.83 14.25 12.29
C VAL A 31 2.80 15.18 13.01
N PRO A 32 2.33 16.02 13.95
CA PRO A 32 3.20 16.98 14.63
C PRO A 32 4.17 16.32 15.60
N GLN A 33 3.82 15.15 16.14
CA GLN A 33 4.56 14.45 17.18
C GLN A 33 4.55 12.94 16.94
N ILE A 34 5.61 12.27 17.39
CA ILE A 34 5.73 10.80 17.37
C ILE A 34 6.16 10.29 18.73
N ARG A 35 5.91 9.01 19.01
CA ARG A 35 6.44 8.34 20.20
C ARG A 35 7.87 7.88 19.95
N ASN A 36 8.77 8.21 20.88
CA ASN A 36 10.14 7.69 20.86
C ASN A 36 10.21 6.25 21.43
N LYS A 37 11.41 5.66 21.42
CA LYS A 37 11.66 4.32 22.00
C LYS A 37 11.36 4.20 23.50
N LYS A 38 11.26 5.33 24.21
CA LYS A 38 10.90 5.41 25.63
C LYS A 38 9.40 5.68 25.84
N ASN A 39 8.60 5.62 24.78
CA ASN A 39 7.16 5.87 24.79
C ASN A 39 6.77 7.32 25.16
N GLU A 40 7.69 8.28 24.99
CA GLU A 40 7.45 9.71 25.22
C GLU A 40 7.03 10.38 23.89
N MET A 41 6.07 11.31 23.96
CA MET A 41 5.69 12.13 22.81
C MET A 41 6.73 13.22 22.59
N ILE A 42 7.32 13.27 21.39
CA ILE A 42 8.31 14.27 20.99
C ILE A 42 7.91 14.93 19.67
N GLU A 43 8.41 16.15 19.41
CA GLU A 43 8.24 16.81 18.11
C GLU A 43 8.79 15.92 17.00
N TYR A 44 7.99 15.72 15.95
CA TYR A 44 8.42 14.89 14.84
C TYR A 44 9.33 15.69 13.90
N VAL A 45 10.64 15.44 14.03
CA VAL A 45 11.66 16.00 13.15
C VAL A 45 12.25 14.88 12.29
N PHE A 46 11.99 14.94 10.99
CA PHE A 46 12.51 13.98 10.03
C PHE A 46 13.90 14.40 9.54
N GLN A 47 14.88 13.50 9.64
CA GLN A 47 16.27 13.76 9.27
C GLN A 47 16.57 13.24 7.86
N THR A 48 17.19 14.08 7.05
CA THR A 48 17.62 13.72 5.68
C THR A 48 19.07 14.13 5.45
N SER A 49 19.67 13.67 4.36
CA SER A 49 20.98 14.14 3.89
C SER A 49 21.01 15.64 3.57
N PHE A 50 19.86 16.25 3.28
CA PHE A 50 19.69 17.68 2.99
C PHE A 50 19.22 18.48 4.21
N GLY A 51 19.32 17.91 5.41
CA GLY A 51 18.97 18.55 6.67
C GLY A 51 17.68 18.03 7.29
N ALA A 52 17.27 18.70 8.37
CA ALA A 52 16.10 18.36 9.15
C ALA A 52 14.84 19.02 8.59
N LEU A 53 13.71 18.32 8.70
CA LEU A 53 12.37 18.80 8.39
C LEU A 53 11.49 18.65 9.63
N LYS A 54 10.89 19.74 10.10
CA LYS A 54 9.84 19.68 11.13
C LYS A 54 8.55 19.26 10.46
N VAL A 55 8.07 18.06 10.75
CA VAL A 55 6.94 17.46 10.01
C VAL A 55 5.64 18.24 10.20
N ARG A 56 5.47 18.90 11.36
CA ARG A 56 4.36 19.82 11.61
C ARG A 56 4.23 20.92 10.54
N ASP A 57 5.34 21.36 9.95
CA ASP A 57 5.37 22.46 8.99
C ASP A 57 4.86 22.01 7.60
N LEU A 58 4.58 20.71 7.43
CA LEU A 58 3.90 20.17 6.24
C LEU A 58 2.39 20.34 6.29
N ILE A 59 1.80 20.40 7.49
CA ILE A 59 0.35 20.48 7.64
C ILE A 59 -0.12 21.84 7.13
N GLY A 60 -1.10 21.85 6.23
CA GLY A 60 -1.58 23.05 5.55
C GLY A 60 -0.79 23.43 4.30
N VAL A 61 0.31 22.74 3.98
CA VAL A 61 1.06 22.96 2.74
C VAL A 61 0.35 22.29 1.56
N ARG A 62 0.42 22.91 0.39
CA ARG A 62 -0.11 22.33 -0.85
C ARG A 62 0.75 21.16 -1.32
N TYR A 63 0.13 20.05 -1.71
CA TYR A 63 0.85 18.99 -2.42
C TYR A 63 1.49 19.54 -3.70
N GLY A 64 2.68 19.05 -4.03
CA GLY A 64 3.55 19.54 -5.09
C GLY A 64 4.40 20.75 -4.71
N ALA A 65 4.19 21.37 -3.54
CA ALA A 65 5.00 22.51 -3.11
C ALA A 65 6.45 22.09 -2.76
N ARG A 66 7.36 23.06 -2.86
CA ARG A 66 8.72 22.95 -2.36
C ARG A 66 8.77 23.36 -0.89
N VAL A 67 9.29 22.50 -0.04
CA VAL A 67 9.50 22.77 1.39
C VAL A 67 10.98 22.93 1.70
N GLN A 68 11.29 23.82 2.64
CA GLN A 68 12.66 24.12 3.05
C GLN A 68 13.10 23.15 4.16
N LEU A 69 14.28 22.58 4.00
CA LEU A 69 15.01 21.82 5.02
C LEU A 69 16.16 22.67 5.55
N THR A 70 16.79 22.26 6.65
CA THR A 70 17.88 23.05 7.26
C THR A 70 19.10 23.25 6.35
N LYS A 71 19.35 22.37 5.36
CA LYS A 71 20.49 22.47 4.43
C LYS A 71 20.10 22.37 2.95
N GLY A 72 18.81 22.40 2.61
CA GLY A 72 18.32 22.16 1.26
C GLY A 72 16.80 22.26 1.15
N TRP A 73 16.21 21.62 0.15
CA TRP A 73 14.76 21.62 -0.05
C TRP A 73 14.28 20.27 -0.59
N ALA A 74 12.98 20.02 -0.51
CA ALA A 74 12.32 18.84 -1.07
C ALA A 74 10.96 19.22 -1.66
N HIS A 75 10.40 18.39 -2.53
CA HIS A 75 8.97 18.48 -2.89
C HIS A 75 8.16 17.55 -1.99
N VAL A 76 6.93 17.96 -1.65
CA VAL A 76 5.99 17.13 -0.89
C VAL A 76 4.88 16.67 -1.82
N LEU A 77 4.87 15.38 -2.14
CA LEU A 77 3.97 14.79 -3.13
C LEU A 77 2.88 14.00 -2.45
N GLN A 78 1.70 14.01 -3.07
CA GLN A 78 0.62 13.11 -2.66
C GLN A 78 1.03 11.68 -3.01
N PRO A 79 0.87 10.71 -2.10
CA PRO A 79 1.22 9.33 -2.40
C PRO A 79 0.29 8.75 -3.45
N ASN A 80 0.87 7.88 -4.28
CA ASN A 80 0.18 6.99 -5.19
C ASN A 80 0.89 5.62 -5.14
N PRO A 81 0.31 4.56 -5.72
CA PRO A 81 0.94 3.23 -5.71
C PRO A 81 2.36 3.22 -6.28
N GLU A 82 2.67 4.01 -7.30
CA GLU A 82 4.01 4.09 -7.90
C GLU A 82 5.05 4.63 -6.92
N LEU A 83 4.78 5.78 -6.28
CA LEU A 83 5.66 6.38 -5.30
C LEU A 83 5.73 5.53 -4.02
N TRP A 84 4.62 4.90 -3.64
CA TRP A 84 4.58 3.97 -2.52
C TRP A 84 5.49 2.76 -2.75
N THR A 85 5.43 2.12 -3.92
CA THR A 85 6.34 1.01 -4.29
C THR A 85 7.82 1.40 -4.16
N GLN A 86 8.18 2.66 -4.40
CA GLN A 86 9.56 3.13 -4.27
C GLN A 86 10.00 3.43 -2.83
N THR A 87 9.05 3.56 -1.89
CA THR A 87 9.32 4.12 -0.55
C THR A 87 8.79 3.27 0.60
N LEU A 88 8.00 2.25 0.32
CA LEU A 88 7.39 1.39 1.32
C LEU A 88 8.46 0.66 2.16
N PRO A 89 8.17 0.36 3.43
CA PRO A 89 9.07 -0.44 4.25
C PRO A 89 9.06 -1.90 3.78
N HIS A 90 10.15 -2.34 3.17
CA HIS A 90 10.29 -3.71 2.68
C HIS A 90 10.23 -4.73 3.82
N ARG A 91 9.26 -5.65 3.73
CA ARG A 91 9.13 -6.84 4.59
C ARG A 91 9.47 -8.12 3.82
N THR A 92 9.38 -8.04 2.48
CA THR A 92 9.59 -9.11 1.52
C THR A 92 10.23 -8.53 0.26
N GLN A 93 10.64 -9.41 -0.66
CA GLN A 93 10.78 -9.02 -2.06
C GLN A 93 9.43 -8.49 -2.57
N ILE A 94 9.46 -7.50 -3.46
CA ILE A 94 8.26 -6.89 -4.04
C ILE A 94 8.34 -6.91 -5.56
N LEU A 95 7.16 -6.80 -6.18
CA LEU A 95 7.03 -6.42 -7.58
C LEU A 95 7.10 -4.90 -7.73
N TYR A 96 7.62 -4.47 -8.88
CA TYR A 96 7.74 -3.07 -9.26
C TYR A 96 6.77 -2.73 -10.40
N THR A 97 6.62 -1.42 -10.66
CA THR A 97 5.67 -0.88 -11.63
C THR A 97 5.65 -1.57 -13.00
N PRO A 98 6.77 -1.96 -13.63
CA PRO A 98 6.73 -2.63 -14.93
C PRO A 98 5.92 -3.93 -14.90
N ASP A 99 6.26 -4.86 -14.01
CA ASP A 99 5.56 -6.15 -13.89
C ASP A 99 4.11 -5.95 -13.44
N ILE A 100 3.91 -5.08 -12.43
CA ILE A 100 2.58 -4.79 -11.90
C ILE A 100 1.66 -4.24 -12.98
N SER A 101 2.15 -3.32 -13.82
CA SER A 101 1.34 -2.74 -14.91
C SER A 101 0.86 -3.81 -15.90
N MET A 102 1.72 -4.79 -16.20
CA MET A 102 1.38 -5.89 -17.12
C MET A 102 0.40 -6.87 -16.48
N ILE A 103 0.59 -7.16 -15.18
CA ILE A 103 -0.33 -8.02 -14.40
C ILE A 103 -1.74 -7.42 -14.39
N LEU A 104 -1.89 -6.14 -14.04
CA LEU A 104 -3.19 -5.47 -14.01
C LEU A 104 -3.87 -5.50 -15.38
N TYR A 105 -3.09 -5.24 -16.44
CA TYR A 105 -3.60 -5.25 -17.81
C TYR A 105 -4.07 -6.64 -18.25
N GLN A 106 -3.24 -7.67 -18.06
CA GLN A 106 -3.58 -9.04 -18.48
C GLN A 106 -4.68 -9.68 -17.65
N LEU A 107 -4.82 -9.29 -16.37
CA LEU A 107 -5.93 -9.72 -15.51
C LEU A 107 -7.20 -8.89 -15.73
N GLU A 108 -7.19 -7.93 -16.66
CA GLU A 108 -8.31 -7.04 -16.98
C GLU A 108 -8.91 -6.35 -15.73
N VAL A 109 -8.05 -6.00 -14.77
CA VAL A 109 -8.50 -5.40 -13.50
C VAL A 109 -9.06 -4.01 -13.77
N ARG A 110 -10.29 -3.79 -13.32
CA ARG A 110 -11.06 -2.56 -13.57
C ARG A 110 -11.89 -2.17 -12.35
N PRO A 111 -12.47 -0.95 -12.33
CA PRO A 111 -13.38 -0.56 -11.27
C PRO A 111 -14.51 -1.58 -11.09
N GLY A 112 -14.74 -2.02 -9.85
CA GLY A 112 -15.73 -3.05 -9.53
C GLY A 112 -15.21 -4.49 -9.51
N SER A 113 -13.98 -4.76 -9.98
CA SER A 113 -13.41 -6.11 -9.93
C SER A 113 -13.24 -6.60 -8.49
N ILE A 114 -13.58 -7.88 -8.25
CA ILE A 114 -13.23 -8.62 -7.04
C ILE A 114 -11.94 -9.39 -7.34
N VAL A 115 -10.85 -9.04 -6.66
CA VAL A 115 -9.53 -9.62 -6.91
C VAL A 115 -9.08 -10.43 -5.70
N ILE A 116 -8.50 -11.61 -5.94
CA ILE A 116 -7.79 -12.39 -4.93
C ILE A 116 -6.28 -12.26 -5.14
N GLU A 117 -5.54 -12.01 -4.07
CA GLU A 117 -4.08 -11.93 -4.06
C GLU A 117 -3.51 -12.83 -2.96
N SER A 118 -2.44 -13.58 -3.25
CA SER A 118 -1.64 -14.25 -2.22
C SER A 118 -0.22 -14.48 -2.75
N GLY A 119 0.87 -14.09 -2.07
CA GLY A 119 0.96 -13.48 -0.75
C GLY A 119 0.82 -11.94 -0.72
N THR A 120 0.28 -11.39 0.37
CA THR A 120 0.21 -9.93 0.60
C THR A 120 1.60 -9.29 0.68
N GLY A 121 2.55 -9.95 1.36
CA GLY A 121 3.94 -9.50 1.46
C GLY A 121 4.09 -8.08 2.01
N SER A 122 4.68 -7.19 1.21
CA SER A 122 4.88 -5.78 1.59
C SER A 122 3.79 -4.85 1.04
N GLY A 123 2.74 -5.37 0.39
CA GLY A 123 1.60 -4.58 -0.08
C GLY A 123 1.84 -3.72 -1.33
N SER A 124 2.97 -3.91 -2.05
CA SER A 124 3.28 -3.15 -3.27
C SER A 124 2.18 -3.31 -4.33
N LEU A 125 1.91 -4.56 -4.74
CA LEU A 125 0.87 -4.89 -5.73
C LEU A 125 -0.54 -4.58 -5.20
N SER A 126 -0.81 -4.86 -3.92
CA SER A 126 -2.10 -4.59 -3.29
C SER A 126 -2.55 -3.13 -3.47
N HIS A 127 -1.65 -2.15 -3.37
CA HIS A 127 -1.99 -0.74 -3.58
C HIS A 127 -2.40 -0.44 -5.04
N TYR A 128 -1.84 -1.14 -6.03
CA TYR A 128 -2.27 -1.00 -7.43
C TYR A 128 -3.64 -1.60 -7.66
N PHE A 129 -3.90 -2.80 -7.14
CA PHE A 129 -5.23 -3.39 -7.19
C PHE A 129 -6.25 -2.48 -6.52
N LEU A 130 -5.98 -2.00 -5.30
CA LEU A 130 -6.89 -1.12 -4.56
C LEU A 130 -7.20 0.17 -5.32
N ARG A 131 -6.21 0.76 -6.01
CA ARG A 131 -6.48 1.89 -6.89
C ARG A 131 -7.38 1.51 -8.07
N ALA A 132 -7.10 0.38 -8.72
CA ALA A 132 -7.77 -0.02 -9.96
C ALA A 132 -9.22 -0.50 -9.74
N ILE A 133 -9.50 -1.16 -8.61
CA ILE A 133 -10.82 -1.76 -8.33
C ILE A 133 -11.83 -0.78 -7.74
N ARG A 134 -11.37 0.34 -7.18
CA ARG A 134 -12.24 1.34 -6.57
C ARG A 134 -13.13 2.04 -7.63
N PRO A 135 -14.34 2.51 -7.25
CA PRO A 135 -14.86 2.59 -5.87
C PRO A 135 -15.60 1.35 -5.36
N SER A 136 -16.04 0.44 -6.24
CA SER A 136 -17.00 -0.62 -5.91
C SER A 136 -16.44 -2.04 -5.90
N GLY A 137 -15.15 -2.22 -6.20
CA GLY A 137 -14.49 -3.53 -6.13
C GLY A 137 -13.91 -3.84 -4.75
N HIS A 138 -13.38 -5.06 -4.60
CA HIS A 138 -12.85 -5.55 -3.34
C HIS A 138 -11.60 -6.42 -3.56
N LEU A 139 -10.58 -6.23 -2.72
CA LEU A 139 -9.37 -7.05 -2.71
C LEU A 139 -9.44 -8.04 -1.53
N HIS A 140 -9.39 -9.33 -1.82
CA HIS A 140 -9.16 -10.37 -0.81
C HIS A 140 -7.70 -10.80 -0.88
N THR A 141 -6.90 -10.38 0.10
CA THR A 141 -5.45 -10.68 0.12
C THR A 141 -5.10 -11.60 1.29
N PHE A 142 -4.17 -12.52 1.07
CA PHE A 142 -3.80 -13.56 2.03
C PHE A 142 -2.29 -13.59 2.24
N ASP A 143 -1.87 -13.81 3.48
CA ASP A 143 -0.47 -14.12 3.81
C ASP A 143 -0.45 -15.13 4.95
N PHE A 144 0.44 -16.12 4.91
CA PHE A 144 0.52 -17.13 5.96
C PHE A 144 1.16 -16.60 7.25
N HIS A 145 1.94 -15.50 7.14
CA HIS A 145 2.69 -14.92 8.24
C HIS A 145 1.88 -13.85 8.99
N GLU A 146 1.47 -14.17 10.22
CA GLU A 146 0.58 -13.33 11.04
C GLU A 146 1.08 -11.88 11.22
N GLU A 147 2.37 -11.69 11.52
CA GLU A 147 2.92 -10.33 11.70
C GLU A 147 2.81 -9.47 10.42
N ARG A 148 2.95 -10.07 9.23
CA ARG A 148 2.79 -9.35 7.96
C ARG A 148 1.34 -8.98 7.72
N VAL A 149 0.42 -9.89 8.04
CA VAL A 149 -1.03 -9.63 7.98
C VAL A 149 -1.42 -8.47 8.88
N ALA A 150 -0.95 -8.47 10.14
CA ALA A 150 -1.24 -7.40 11.09
C ALA A 150 -0.75 -6.04 10.56
N LYS A 151 0.51 -5.95 10.11
CA LYS A 151 1.08 -4.73 9.54
C LYS A 151 0.33 -4.26 8.29
N ALA A 152 0.01 -5.17 7.37
CA ALA A 152 -0.71 -4.83 6.15
C ALA A 152 -2.12 -4.29 6.45
N ARG A 153 -2.83 -4.87 7.42
CA ARG A 153 -4.15 -4.36 7.85
C ARG A 153 -4.05 -2.93 8.39
N GLU A 154 -3.12 -2.69 9.29
CA GLU A 154 -2.89 -1.35 9.86
C GLU A 154 -2.56 -0.34 8.76
N GLU A 155 -1.68 -0.70 7.82
CA GLU A 155 -1.25 0.11 6.69
C GLU A 155 -2.42 0.44 5.73
N PHE A 156 -3.24 -0.54 5.35
CA PHE A 156 -4.39 -0.25 4.48
C PHE A 156 -5.44 0.62 5.17
N VAL A 157 -5.66 0.44 6.48
CA VAL A 157 -6.56 1.29 7.26
C VAL A 157 -6.00 2.71 7.37
N SER A 158 -4.72 2.88 7.70
CA SER A 158 -4.08 4.20 7.78
C SER A 158 -4.05 4.89 6.41
N HIS A 159 -3.96 4.16 5.31
CA HIS A 159 -4.05 4.73 3.97
C HIS A 159 -5.49 5.05 3.52
N GLY A 160 -6.51 4.69 4.33
CA GLY A 160 -7.92 4.89 4.00
C GLY A 160 -8.40 3.97 2.87
N LEU A 161 -7.78 2.80 2.73
CA LEU A 161 -8.11 1.76 1.77
C LEU A 161 -8.81 0.55 2.41
N GLY A 162 -8.94 0.55 3.74
CA GLY A 162 -9.47 -0.56 4.54
C GLY A 162 -10.86 -1.06 4.11
N ASP A 163 -11.73 -0.17 3.62
CA ASP A 163 -13.10 -0.55 3.21
C ASP A 163 -13.14 -1.44 1.96
N ASN A 164 -12.10 -1.40 1.12
CA ASN A 164 -12.03 -2.15 -0.14
C ASN A 164 -11.07 -3.35 -0.06
N VAL A 165 -10.58 -3.71 1.14
CA VAL A 165 -9.63 -4.82 1.32
C VAL A 165 -9.96 -5.68 2.52
N THR A 166 -9.88 -6.99 2.34
CA THR A 166 -9.89 -7.96 3.42
C THR A 166 -8.57 -8.73 3.42
N VAL A 167 -7.75 -8.49 4.44
CA VAL A 167 -6.48 -9.22 4.64
C VAL A 167 -6.73 -10.40 5.57
N ARG A 168 -6.32 -11.62 5.20
CA ARG A 168 -6.49 -12.82 6.05
C ARG A 168 -5.17 -13.56 6.25
N GLN A 169 -4.96 -14.06 7.47
CA GLN A 169 -3.87 -14.99 7.76
C GLN A 169 -4.28 -16.39 7.32
N ARG A 170 -3.59 -16.95 6.31
CA ARG A 170 -3.94 -18.25 5.74
C ARG A 170 -2.81 -18.84 4.91
N ASP A 171 -2.63 -20.15 4.99
CA ASP A 171 -1.91 -20.92 3.97
C ASP A 171 -2.89 -21.32 2.86
N VAL A 172 -2.84 -20.61 1.72
CA VAL A 172 -3.76 -20.83 0.60
C VAL A 172 -3.43 -22.10 -0.20
N CYS A 173 -2.22 -22.65 -0.07
CA CYS A 173 -1.84 -23.89 -0.73
C CYS A 173 -2.49 -25.11 -0.06
N GLU A 174 -2.74 -25.03 1.25
CA GLU A 174 -3.40 -26.10 2.00
C GLU A 174 -4.91 -25.84 2.18
N GLN A 175 -5.29 -24.59 2.43
CA GLN A 175 -6.63 -24.24 2.93
C GLN A 175 -7.48 -23.46 1.91
N GLY A 176 -6.95 -23.19 0.71
CA GLY A 176 -7.61 -22.37 -0.31
C GLY A 176 -7.92 -20.95 0.16
N PHE A 177 -8.91 -20.30 -0.47
CA PHE A 177 -9.26 -18.90 -0.18
C PHE A 177 -10.48 -18.72 0.74
N GLY A 178 -11.15 -19.82 1.09
CA GLY A 178 -12.41 -19.83 1.85
C GLY A 178 -13.60 -20.10 0.93
N ASP A 179 -14.55 -20.90 1.41
CA ASP A 179 -15.71 -21.30 0.60
C ASP A 179 -16.59 -20.12 0.21
N GLU A 180 -16.57 -19.05 1.00
CA GLU A 180 -17.25 -17.79 0.70
C GLU A 180 -16.70 -17.09 -0.54
N LEU A 181 -15.51 -17.47 -1.00
CA LEU A 181 -14.87 -16.94 -2.20
C LEU A 181 -14.94 -17.88 -3.40
N ASN A 182 -15.68 -18.99 -3.33
CA ASN A 182 -15.89 -19.84 -4.51
C ASN A 182 -16.84 -19.15 -5.50
N GLY A 183 -16.42 -19.03 -6.77
CA GLY A 183 -17.25 -18.45 -7.83
C GLY A 183 -17.46 -16.93 -7.75
N VAL A 184 -16.60 -16.17 -7.05
CA VAL A 184 -16.80 -14.71 -6.85
C VAL A 184 -15.68 -13.82 -7.39
N ALA A 185 -14.48 -14.34 -7.63
CA ALA A 185 -13.36 -13.51 -8.06
C ALA A 185 -13.39 -13.28 -9.57
N ASP A 186 -13.12 -12.05 -10.00
CA ASP A 186 -12.85 -11.70 -11.40
C ASP A 186 -11.40 -12.01 -11.79
N ALA A 187 -10.47 -11.94 -10.84
CA ALA A 187 -9.06 -12.24 -11.06
C ALA A 187 -8.39 -12.84 -9.81
N VAL A 188 -7.38 -13.68 -10.03
CA VAL A 188 -6.54 -14.26 -8.98
C VAL A 188 -5.08 -14.01 -9.34
N PHE A 189 -4.29 -13.51 -8.39
CA PHE A 189 -2.84 -13.36 -8.51
C PHE A 189 -2.11 -14.14 -7.41
N LEU A 190 -1.10 -14.92 -7.81
CA LEU A 190 -0.32 -15.80 -6.94
C LEU A 190 1.17 -15.46 -6.97
N ASP A 191 1.68 -14.84 -5.90
CA ASP A 191 3.11 -14.68 -5.60
C ASP A 191 3.47 -15.54 -4.37
N LEU A 192 3.77 -16.81 -4.65
CA LEU A 192 4.01 -17.86 -3.67
C LEU A 192 5.24 -18.69 -4.07
N PRO A 193 5.92 -19.36 -3.14
CA PRO A 193 7.00 -20.29 -3.47
C PRO A 193 6.55 -21.51 -4.29
N ALA A 194 5.30 -21.97 -4.09
CA ALA A 194 4.73 -23.15 -4.74
C ALA A 194 3.30 -22.89 -5.27
N PRO A 195 3.12 -21.95 -6.21
CA PRO A 195 1.78 -21.47 -6.62
C PRO A 195 0.93 -22.58 -7.24
N GLN A 196 1.54 -23.60 -7.84
CA GLN A 196 0.86 -24.77 -8.42
C GLN A 196 -0.07 -25.49 -7.43
N LEU A 197 0.24 -25.43 -6.13
CA LEU A 197 -0.61 -26.03 -5.08
C LEU A 197 -1.88 -25.23 -4.84
N ALA A 198 -1.84 -23.91 -5.08
CA ALA A 198 -2.99 -23.02 -4.94
C ALA A 198 -3.88 -22.96 -6.20
N VAL A 199 -3.40 -23.44 -7.35
CA VAL A 199 -4.13 -23.40 -8.64
C VAL A 199 -5.51 -24.05 -8.58
N PRO A 200 -5.71 -25.25 -7.97
CA PRO A 200 -7.05 -25.83 -7.87
C PRO A 200 -8.03 -24.97 -7.08
N TYR A 201 -7.55 -24.23 -6.07
CA TYR A 201 -8.37 -23.28 -5.31
C TYR A 201 -8.63 -21.99 -6.10
N ALA A 202 -7.65 -21.53 -6.89
CA ALA A 202 -7.82 -20.36 -7.75
C ALA A 202 -8.90 -20.60 -8.80
N ALA A 203 -8.88 -21.78 -9.44
CA ALA A 203 -9.90 -22.19 -10.40
C ALA A 203 -11.31 -22.21 -9.80
N LYS A 204 -11.45 -22.67 -8.54
CA LYS A 204 -12.74 -22.65 -7.82
C LYS A 204 -13.19 -21.24 -7.43
N ALA A 205 -12.25 -20.33 -7.17
CA ALA A 205 -12.56 -18.99 -6.70
C ALA A 205 -13.04 -18.05 -7.81
N LEU A 206 -12.59 -18.28 -9.04
CA LEU A 206 -13.02 -17.52 -10.21
C LEU A 206 -14.52 -17.72 -10.48
N LYS A 207 -15.20 -16.64 -10.90
CA LYS A 207 -16.59 -16.70 -11.34
C LYS A 207 -16.76 -17.73 -12.47
N ASN A 208 -17.86 -18.47 -12.44
CA ASN A 208 -18.29 -19.25 -13.59
C ASN A 208 -18.89 -18.29 -14.63
N GLU A 209 -18.56 -18.48 -15.90
CA GLU A 209 -19.24 -17.81 -17.02
C GLU A 209 -20.74 -18.14 -17.06
#